data_AF-A0A4U8Z118-F1
#
_entry.id   AF-A0A4U8Z118-F1
#
_cell.length_a   1.000
_cell.length_b   1.000
_cell.length_c   1.000
_cell.angle_alpha   90.00
_cell.angle_beta   90.00
_cell.angle_gamma   90.00
#
_symmetry.space_group_name_H-M   'P 1'
#
loop_
_entity.id
_entity.type
_entity.pdbx_description
1 polymer ?
#
loop_
_entity_poly.entity_id
_entity_poly.type
_entity_poly.pdbx_seq_one_letter_code
_entity_poly.pdbx_strand_id
1 'polypeptide(L)'
;MSFPRGLLIAAPRSGSGKTVLTLGLMRAFRNKGLAVGAAKCGPDYIDPAFHAAATGQNSVNLDSWAMAPPRFCAPSPAPPA
;
A
#
# COMPACT_ATOMS: atom_id res chain seq x y z
N MET A 1 -5.51 24.84 5.89
CA MET A 1 -5.84 23.41 6.16
C MET A 1 -5.01 22.55 5.23
N SER A 2 -4.33 21.52 5.74
CA SER A 2 -3.54 20.59 4.92
C SER A 2 -4.37 19.34 4.66
N PHE A 3 -4.50 18.92 3.40
CA PHE A 3 -5.18 17.67 3.06
C PHE A 3 -4.31 16.47 3.45
N PRO A 4 -4.92 15.36 3.90
CA PRO A 4 -4.17 14.15 4.22
C PRO A 4 -3.45 13.60 2.98
N ARG A 5 -2.23 13.11 3.16
CA ARG A 5 -1.35 12.59 2.09
C ARG A 5 -1.62 11.13 1.71
N GLY A 6 -2.78 10.59 2.08
CA GLY A 6 -3.10 9.17 1.95
C GLY A 6 -4.44 8.92 1.27
N LEU A 7 -4.56 7.77 0.63
CA LEU A 7 -5.79 7.28 0.01
C LEU A 7 -6.17 5.92 0.63
N LEU A 8 -7.43 5.78 1.03
CA LEU A 8 -7.99 4.51 1.46
C LEU A 8 -8.96 4.00 0.40
N ILE A 9 -8.71 2.79 -0.09
CA ILE A 9 -9.58 2.14 -1.08
C ILE A 9 -10.31 0.99 -0.39
N ALA A 10 -11.63 1.10 -0.34
CA ALA A 10 -12.52 0.08 0.22
C ALA A 10 -13.60 -0.29 -0.81
N ALA A 11 -14.19 -1.47 -0.66
CA ALA A 11 -15.31 -1.91 -1.48
C ALA A 11 -16.28 -2.75 -0.64
N PRO A 12 -17.59 -2.74 -0.95
CA PRO A 12 -18.62 -3.39 -0.14
C PRO A 12 -18.56 -4.93 -0.17
N ARG A 13 -17.83 -5.52 -1.12
CA ARG A 13 -17.67 -6.99 -1.21
C ARG A 13 -16.30 -7.43 -1.71
N SER A 14 -16.02 -8.72 -1.54
CA SER A 14 -14.90 -9.36 -2.21
C SER A 14 -15.13 -9.45 -3.73
N GLY A 15 -14.03 -9.46 -4.49
CA GLY A 15 -14.07 -9.51 -5.96
C GLY A 15 -14.45 -8.20 -6.68
N SER A 16 -14.69 -7.08 -5.98
CA SER A 16 -15.00 -5.78 -6.61
C SER A 16 -13.82 -5.07 -7.29
N GLY A 17 -12.67 -5.72 -7.45
CA GLY A 17 -11.50 -5.14 -8.12
C GLY A 17 -10.68 -4.15 -7.30
N LYS A 18 -10.96 -3.96 -6.00
CA LYS A 18 -10.20 -3.06 -5.11
C LYS A 18 -8.69 -3.30 -5.18
N THR A 19 -8.23 -4.55 -5.12
CA THR A 19 -6.80 -4.89 -5.23
C THR A 19 -6.19 -4.41 -6.55
N VAL A 20 -6.87 -4.66 -7.68
CA VAL A 20 -6.41 -4.23 -9.02
C VAL A 20 -6.33 -2.71 -9.09
N LEU A 21 -7.37 -2.01 -8.60
CA LEU A 21 -7.40 -0.56 -8.59
C LEU A 21 -6.27 0.02 -7.71
N THR A 22 -6.07 -0.51 -6.50
CA THR A 22 -5.01 -0.06 -5.59
C THR A 22 -3.64 -0.24 -6.22
N LEU A 23 -3.35 -1.42 -6.78
CA LEU A 23 -2.08 -1.70 -7.45
C LEU A 23 -1.85 -0.79 -8.66
N GLY A 24 -2.88 -0.56 -9.46
CA GLY A 24 -2.84 0.34 -10.61
C GLY A 24 -2.48 1.77 -10.22
N LEU A 25 -3.14 2.31 -9.18
CA LEU A 25 -2.85 3.64 -8.66
C LEU A 25 -1.44 3.74 -8.07
N MET A 26 -1.02 2.74 -7.29
CA MET A 26 0.33 2.70 -6.72
C MET A 26 1.41 2.69 -7.80
N ARG A 27 1.27 1.83 -8.83
CA ARG A 27 2.21 1.78 -9.97
C ARG A 27 2.18 3.10 -10.74
N ALA A 28 1.01 3.69 -10.98
CA ALA A 28 0.88 4.95 -11.70
C ALA A 28 1.56 6.11 -10.96
N PHE A 29 1.37 6.22 -9.64
CA PHE A 29 2.02 7.26 -8.84
C PHE A 29 3.53 7.07 -8.75
N ARG A 30 4.02 5.85 -8.55
CA ARG A 30 5.46 5.60 -8.60
C ARG A 30 6.05 5.91 -9.99
N ASN A 31 5.34 5.59 -11.08
CA ASN A 31 5.78 5.96 -12.43
C ASN A 31 5.85 7.49 -12.65
N LYS A 32 5.12 8.27 -11.86
CA LYS A 32 5.21 9.74 -11.83
C LYS A 32 6.33 10.26 -10.91
N GLY A 33 7.19 9.38 -10.38
CA GLY A 33 8.29 9.74 -9.50
C GLY A 33 7.89 10.00 -8.05
N LEU A 34 6.65 9.68 -7.65
CA LEU A 34 6.21 9.85 -6.26
C LEU A 34 6.71 8.69 -5.40
N ALA A 35 7.14 9.01 -4.17
CA ALA A 35 7.37 8.01 -3.13
C ALA A 35 6.01 7.49 -2.64
N VAL A 36 5.67 6.24 -2.97
CA VAL A 36 4.38 5.62 -2.65
C VAL A 36 4.57 4.58 -1.56
N GLY A 37 3.99 4.81 -0.38
CA GLY A 37 3.85 3.80 0.66
C GLY A 37 2.63 2.90 0.40
N ALA A 38 2.74 1.63 0.75
CA ALA A 38 1.63 0.68 0.63
C ALA A 38 1.20 0.17 2.01
N ALA A 39 -0.11 0.01 2.17
CA ALA A 39 -0.71 -0.56 3.35
C ALA A 39 -1.88 -1.47 2.98
N LYS A 40 -2.02 -2.56 3.72
CA LYS A 40 -3.16 -3.49 3.65
C LYS A 40 -3.80 -3.57 5.03
N CYS A 41 -5.10 -3.87 5.07
CA CYS A 41 -5.79 -4.32 6.27
C CYS A 41 -6.44 -5.66 5.96
N GLY A 42 -6.18 -6.67 6.79
CA GLY A 42 -6.69 -8.03 6.69
C GLY A 42 -5.60 -9.09 6.83
N PRO A 43 -5.97 -10.36 7.02
CA PRO A 43 -5.03 -11.47 7.22
C PRO A 43 -4.35 -11.96 5.92
N ASP A 44 -4.69 -11.40 4.75
CA ASP A 44 -4.17 -11.86 3.46
C ASP A 44 -2.67 -11.59 3.30
N TYR A 45 -1.87 -12.64 3.18
CA TYR A 45 -0.41 -12.55 3.02
C TYR A 45 0.05 -12.27 1.59
N ILE A 46 -0.83 -12.37 0.59
CA ILE A 46 -0.49 -12.20 -0.82
C ILE A 46 -0.37 -10.72 -1.20
N ASP A 47 -1.22 -9.87 -0.62
CA ASP A 47 -1.29 -8.44 -0.94
C ASP A 47 0.05 -7.70 -0.70
N PRO A 48 0.80 -7.94 0.40
CA PRO A 48 2.11 -7.32 0.60
C PRO A 48 3.10 -7.52 -0.55
N ALA A 49 3.12 -8.71 -1.18
CA ALA A 49 4.01 -8.98 -2.31
C ALA A 49 3.61 -8.18 -3.55
N PHE A 50 2.31 -8.11 -3.85
CA PHE A 50 1.81 -7.30 -4.97
C PHE A 50 2.03 -5.81 -4.73
N HIS A 51 1.81 -5.33 -3.51
CA HIS A 51 2.10 -3.96 -3.12
C HIS A 51 3.59 -3.62 -3.30
N ALA A 52 4.49 -4.52 -2.90
CA ALA A 52 5.93 -4.33 -3.09
C ALA A 52 6.31 -4.28 -4.58
N ALA A 53 5.74 -5.16 -5.41
CA ALA A 53 5.92 -5.08 -6.85
C ALA A 53 5.37 -3.77 -7.45
N ALA A 54 4.24 -3.28 -6.94
CA ALA A 54 3.58 -2.07 -7.43
C ALA A 54 4.19 -0.76 -6.92
N THR A 55 4.96 -0.76 -5.83
CA THR A 55 5.56 0.46 -5.24
C THR A 55 7.08 0.46 -5.21
N GLY A 56 7.72 -0.71 -5.27
CA GLY A 56 9.15 -0.88 -4.97
C GLY A 56 9.47 -0.73 -3.47
N GLN A 57 8.46 -0.74 -2.60
CA GLN A 57 8.59 -0.52 -1.16
C GLN A 57 7.87 -1.63 -0.39
N ASN A 58 8.30 -1.89 0.85
CA ASN A 58 7.61 -2.88 1.68
C ASN A 58 6.19 -2.40 2.03
N SER A 59 5.22 -3.32 1.98
CA SER A 59 3.86 -3.05 2.43
C SER A 59 3.75 -3.25 3.94
N VAL A 60 2.97 -2.39 4.58
CA VAL A 60 2.62 -2.50 5.99
C VAL A 60 1.25 -3.17 6.13
N ASN A 61 1.04 -4.00 7.16
CA ASN A 61 -0.29 -4.51 7.50
C ASN A 61 -0.85 -3.74 8.70
N LEU A 62 -1.98 -3.05 8.51
CA LEU A 62 -2.65 -2.24 9.52
C LEU A 62 -3.65 -3.03 10.37
N ASP A 63 -3.81 -4.34 10.14
CA ASP A 63 -4.69 -5.19 10.92
C ASP A 63 -4.04 -5.57 12.27
N SER A 64 -4.41 -4.84 13.31
CA SER A 64 -3.93 -5.08 14.68
C SER A 64 -4.60 -6.26 15.39
N TRP A 65 -5.66 -6.83 14.80
CA TRP A 65 -6.42 -7.92 15.42
C TRP A 65 -5.94 -9.28 14.93
N ALA A 66 -5.80 -9.46 13.61
CA ALA A 66 -5.34 -10.70 13.02
C ALA A 66 -3.81 -10.80 12.92
N MET A 67 -3.08 -9.68 13.01
CA MET A 67 -1.63 -9.67 12.94
C MET A 67 -0.99 -8.89 14.10
N ALA A 68 0.25 -9.28 14.44
CA ALA A 68 1.08 -8.53 15.37
C ALA A 68 1.25 -7.08 14.85
N PRO A 69 1.30 -6.08 15.75
CA PRO A 69 1.27 -4.68 15.36
C PRO A 69 2.35 -4.35 14.31
N PRO A 70 1.99 -3.65 13.22
CA PRO A 70 2.94 -3.30 12.19
C PRO A 70 4.10 -2.50 12.75
N ARG A 71 5.31 -2.92 12.41
CA ARG A 71 6.48 -2.05 12.50
C ARG A 71 6.41 -1.07 11.34
N PHE A 72 6.08 0.19 11.62
CA PHE A 72 6.17 1.26 10.60
C PHE A 72 7.63 1.33 10.13
N CYS A 73 7.89 0.82 8.93
CA CYS A 73 9.19 1.00 8.31
C CYS A 73 9.32 2.49 7.97
N ALA A 74 10.35 3.16 8.49
CA ALA A 74 10.70 4.51 8.05
C ALA A 74 10.84 4.51 6.51
N PRO A 75 10.51 5.63 5.83
CA PRO A 75 10.64 5.69 4.37
C PRO A 75 12.04 5.26 3.97
N SER A 76 12.13 4.21 3.16
CA SER A 76 13.40 3.80 2.55
C SER A 76 13.94 5.01 1.78
N PRO A 77 15.25 5.32 1.87
CA PRO A 77 15.83 6.41 1.09
C PRO A 77 15.46 6.23 -0.38
N ALA A 78 15.09 7.33 -1.04
CA ALA A 78 14.68 7.30 -2.44
C ALA A 78 15.73 6.56 -3.28
N PRO A 79 15.32 5.69 -4.23
CA PRO A 79 16.27 5.04 -5.12
C PRO A 79 17.07 6.13 -5.87
N PRO A 80 18.39 5.95 -6.09
CA PRO A 80 19.17 6.90 -6.86
C PRO A 80 18.60 7.01 -8.28
N ALA A 81 18.62 8.24 -8.81
CA ALA A 81 18.10 8.60 -10.12
C ALA A 81 18.75 7.82 -11.27
#